data_AF-A0AAW6XNA3-F1
#
_entry.id   AF-A0AAW6XNA3-F1
#
_cell.length_a   1.000
_cell.length_b   1.000
_cell.length_c   1.000
_cell.angle_alpha   90.00
_cell.angle_beta   90.00
_cell.angle_gamma   90.00
#
_symmetry.space_group_name_H-M   'P 1'
#
loop_
_entity.id
_entity.type
_entity.pdbx_description
1 polymer ?
#
loop_
_entity_poly.entity_id
_entity_poly.type
_entity_poly.pdbx_seq_one_letter_code
_entity_poly.pdbx_strand_id
1 'polypeptide(L)' 'EKVKKTQQKEIENVTSVTGVRQIELWRRDDLQHPRLDEVAEEVPVALVYNGISHVVMMASPKDREYFALGFSLSEG' A
#
# COMPACT_ATOMS: atom_id res chain seq x y z
N GLU A 1 35.51 -33.11 14.22
CA GLU A 1 34.53 -32.87 13.16
C GLU A 1 34.07 -31.41 13.21
N LYS A 2 34.62 -30.56 12.34
CA LYS A 2 34.27 -29.13 12.29
C LYS A 2 32.98 -29.00 11.49
N VAL A 3 31.84 -28.89 12.18
CA VAL A 3 30.56 -28.57 11.54
C VAL A 3 30.65 -27.12 11.05
N LYS A 4 30.69 -26.97 9.73
CA LYS A 4 30.74 -25.70 9.00
C LYS A 4 29.52 -24.86 9.38
N LYS A 5 29.76 -23.70 10.02
CA LYS A 5 28.79 -22.60 10.10
C LYS A 5 28.64 -22.01 8.70
N THR A 6 27.69 -22.50 7.92
CA THR A 6 27.26 -21.83 6.70
C THR A 6 26.24 -20.78 7.11
N GLN A 7 26.66 -19.51 7.06
CA GLN A 7 25.79 -18.35 7.23
C GLN A 7 24.80 -18.34 6.07
N GLN A 8 23.57 -18.80 6.31
CA GLN A 8 22.45 -18.53 5.43
C GLN A 8 22.07 -17.07 5.61
N LYS A 9 22.41 -16.24 4.62
CA LYS A 9 21.84 -14.90 4.44
C LYS A 9 20.33 -15.06 4.38
N GLU A 10 19.66 -14.48 5.37
CA GLU A 10 18.21 -14.36 5.43
C GLU A 10 17.74 -13.61 4.18
N ILE A 11 17.07 -14.33 3.29
CA ILE A 11 16.33 -13.71 2.19
C ILE A 11 15.12 -13.10 2.88
N GLU A 12 15.14 -11.78 3.10
CA GLU A 12 13.98 -11.06 3.61
C GLU A 12 12.80 -11.33 2.67
N ASN A 13 11.80 -12.06 3.18
CA ASN A 13 10.56 -12.32 2.47
C ASN A 13 9.88 -10.97 2.19
N VAL A 14 9.98 -10.46 0.96
CA VAL A 14 9.25 -9.27 0.51
C VAL A 14 7.79 -9.65 0.33
N THR A 15 7.03 -9.76 1.42
CA THR A 15 5.60 -10.12 1.41
C THR A 15 4.68 -8.91 1.57
N SER A 16 5.21 -7.69 1.59
CA SER A 16 4.39 -6.47 1.68
C SER A 16 3.87 -6.07 0.30
N VAL A 17 2.57 -6.23 0.06
CA VAL A 17 1.89 -5.70 -1.13
C VAL A 17 1.55 -4.23 -0.89
N THR A 18 2.08 -3.32 -1.72
CA THR A 18 1.81 -1.87 -1.62
C THR A 18 0.31 -1.58 -1.80
N GLY A 19 -0.25 -0.77 -0.92
CA GLY A 19 -1.66 -0.39 -0.96
C GLY A 19 -2.59 -1.38 -0.28
N VAL A 20 -2.05 -2.33 0.49
CA VAL A 20 -2.82 -3.25 1.33
C VAL A 20 -2.34 -3.11 2.77
N ARG A 21 -3.29 -3.05 3.70
CA ARG A 21 -3.02 -3.06 5.13
C ARG A 21 -3.78 -4.20 5.79
N GLN A 22 -3.06 -5.00 6.58
CA GLN A 22 -3.69 -5.98 7.45
C GLN A 22 -4.31 -5.27 8.66
N ILE A 23 -5.60 -5.45 8.86
CA ILE A 23 -6.38 -4.82 9.93
C ILE A 23 -7.14 -5.89 10.71
N GLU A 24 -7.25 -5.67 12.01
CA GLU A 24 -8.11 -6.47 12.88
C GLU A 24 -9.57 -5.99 12.77
N LEU A 25 -10.49 -6.90 12.46
CA LEU A 25 -11.91 -6.60 12.32
C LEU A 25 -12.79 -7.70 12.95
N TRP A 26 -14.06 -7.38 13.17
CA TRP A 26 -15.07 -8.33 13.61
C TRP A 26 -16.01 -8.66 12.45
N ARG A 27 -16.28 -9.95 12.25
CA ARG A 27 -17.24 -10.42 11.25
C ARG A 27 -18.62 -10.53 11.91
N ARG A 28 -19.69 -10.35 11.14
CA ARG A 28 -21.07 -10.36 11.68
C ARG A 28 -21.44 -11.68 12.37
N ASP A 29 -20.88 -12.80 11.91
CA ASP A 29 -21.05 -14.13 12.50
C ASP A 29 -20.31 -14.33 13.84
N ASP A 30 -19.32 -13.49 14.14
CA ASP A 30 -18.51 -13.59 15.36
C ASP A 30 -17.97 -12.22 15.78
N LEU A 31 -18.74 -11.54 16.63
CA LEU A 31 -18.39 -10.25 17.20
C LEU A 31 -17.51 -10.37 18.47
N GLN A 32 -17.19 -11.59 18.90
CA GLN A 32 -16.41 -11.84 20.12
C GLN A 32 -14.93 -12.10 19.78
N HIS A 33 -14.65 -12.71 18.63
CA HIS A 33 -13.29 -13.02 18.20
C HIS A 33 -12.90 -12.19 16.97
N PRO A 34 -12.05 -11.17 17.14
CA PRO A 34 -11.53 -10.42 16.02
C PRO A 34 -10.65 -11.30 15.11
N ARG A 35 -10.60 -10.95 13.82
CA ARG A 35 -9.80 -11.63 12.79
C ARG A 35 -9.02 -10.61 11.98
N LEU A 36 -7.86 -11.03 11.47
CA LEU A 36 -7.10 -10.21 10.53
C LEU A 36 -7.73 -10.33 9.13
N ASP A 37 -7.80 -9.19 8.44
CA ASP A 37 -8.20 -9.10 7.04
C ASP A 37 -7.34 -8.08 6.31
N GLU A 38 -7.26 -8.21 4.99
CA GLU A 38 -6.54 -7.29 4.13
C GLU A 38 -7.51 -6.22 3.59
N VAL A 39 -7.21 -4.96 3.88
CA VAL A 39 -8.00 -3.82 3.43
C VAL A 39 -7.16 -2.95 2.50
N ALA A 40 -7.77 -2.48 1.41
CA ALA A 40 -7.11 -1.56 0.49
C ALA A 40 -6.82 -0.22 1.17
N GLU A 41 -5.63 0.32 0.97
CA GLU A 41 -5.28 1.66 1.41
C GLU A 41 -5.82 2.71 0.42
N GLU A 42 -6.42 3.74 0.99
CA GLU A 42 -6.92 4.91 0.27
C GLU A 42 -6.26 6.14 0.89
N VAL A 43 -5.37 6.80 0.14
CA VAL A 43 -4.57 7.93 0.62
C VAL A 43 -4.87 9.20 -0.17
N PRO A 44 -4.82 10.38 0.47
CA PRO A 44 -4.94 11.65 -0.25
C PRO A 44 -3.66 11.91 -1.06
N VAL A 45 -3.82 12.16 -2.36
CA VAL A 45 -2.76 12.51 -3.31
C VAL A 45 -3.04 13.89 -3.88
N ALA A 46 -2.13 14.84 -3.63
CA ALA A 46 -2.20 16.18 -4.20
C ALA A 46 -1.48 16.23 -5.55
N LEU A 47 -2.16 16.74 -6.58
CA LEU A 47 -1.52 17.08 -7.86
C LEU A 47 -1.11 18.55 -7.83
N VAL A 48 0.21 18.78 -7.83
CA VAL A 48 0.81 20.11 -7.68
C VAL A 48 1.49 20.50 -8.98
N TYR A 49 0.92 21.49 -9.68
CA TYR A 49 1.47 22.01 -10.93
C TYR A 49 2.17 23.34 -10.66
N ASN A 50 3.46 23.43 -10.99
CA ASN A 50 4.28 24.63 -10.76
C ASN A 50 4.18 25.19 -9.32
N GLY A 51 4.06 24.30 -8.33
CA GLY A 51 3.96 24.66 -6.91
C GLY A 51 2.54 24.97 -6.40
N ILE A 52 1.51 24.94 -7.26
CA ILE A 52 0.11 25.18 -6.88
C ILE A 52 -0.63 23.84 -6.79
N SER A 53 -1.24 23.57 -5.62
CA SER A 53 -2.08 22.39 -5.41
C SER A 53 -3.40 22.56 -6.17
N HIS A 54 -3.56 21.83 -7.27
CA HIS A 54 -4.74 21.96 -8.14
C HIS A 54 -5.91 21.13 -7.62
N VAL A 55 -5.67 19.87 -7.28
CA VAL A 55 -6.65 18.95 -6.70
C VAL A 55 -6.00 18.03 -5.68
N VAL A 56 -6.81 17.51 -4.76
CA VAL A 56 -6.47 16.37 -3.90
C VAL A 56 -7.49 15.27 -4.17
N MET A 57 -7.00 14.08 -4.50
CA MET A 57 -7.84 12.92 -4.77
C MET A 57 -7.48 11.78 -3.83
N MET A 58 -8.48 10.99 -3.46
CA MET A 58 -8.26 9.73 -2.74
C MET A 58 -7.85 8.66 -3.75
N ALA A 59 -6.71 8.01 -3.53
CA ALA A 59 -6.15 7.02 -4.44
C ALA A 59 -5.37 5.93 -3.69
N SER A 60 -5.14 4.79 -4.34
CA SER A 60 -4.20 3.79 -3.83
C SER A 60 -2.77 4.35 -3.84
N PRO A 61 -1.92 4.02 -2.86
CA PRO A 61 -0.58 4.62 -2.71
C PRO A 61 0.47 4.05 -3.69
N LYS A 62 0.10 3.80 -4.95
CA LYS A 62 0.92 3.24 -6.03
C LYS A 62 0.69 3.98 -7.36
N ASP A 63 1.56 3.80 -8.35
CA ASP A 63 1.38 4.26 -9.73
C ASP A 63 1.07 5.77 -9.89
N ARG A 64 1.61 6.61 -9.00
CA ARG A 64 1.29 8.04 -8.89
C ARG A 64 1.63 8.85 -10.14
N GLU A 65 2.70 8.48 -10.83
CA GLU A 65 3.13 9.12 -12.08
C GLU A 65 2.12 8.88 -13.21
N TYR A 66 1.66 7.64 -13.37
CA TYR A 66 0.62 7.29 -14.33
C TYR A 66 -0.72 7.94 -13.98
N PHE A 67 -1.04 8.02 -12.68
CA PHE A 67 -2.21 8.73 -12.22
C PHE A 67 -2.16 10.22 -12.58
N ALA A 68 -1.06 10.90 -12.29
CA ALA A 68 -0.88 12.32 -12.62
C ALA A 68 -0.91 12.57 -14.14
N LEU A 69 -0.26 11.71 -14.93
CA LEU A 69 -0.27 11.80 -16.39
C LEU A 69 -1.68 11.58 -16.94
N GLY A 70 -2.35 10.51 -16.53
CA GLY A 70 -3.70 10.18 -16.95
C GLY A 70 -4.70 11.27 -16.59
N PHE A 71 -4.61 11.82 -15.37
CA PHE A 71 -5.43 12.96 -14.94
C PHE A 71 -5.20 14.17 -15.83
N SER A 72 -3.94 14.57 -16.06
CA SER A 72 -3.61 15.74 -16.90
C SER A 72 -4.11 15.57 -18.34
N LEU A 73 -4.01 14.35 -18.91
CA LEU A 73 -4.53 14.08 -20.25
C LEU A 73 -6.08 14.07 -20.30
N SER A 74 -6.74 13.70 -19.20
CA SER A 74 -8.20 13.60 -19.15
C SER A 74 -8.86 14.95 -18.89
N GLU A 75 -8.27 15.77 -18.03
CA GLU A 75 -8.84 17.04 -17.55
C GLU A 75 -8.24 18.29 -18.23
N GLY A 76 -7.08 18.18 -18.90
CA GLY A 76 -6.44 19.25 -19.70
C GLY A 76 -5.37 20.05 -18.96
#